data_AF-A0A7J4VI33-F1
#
_entry.id   AF-A0A7J4VI33-F1
#
_cell.length_a   1.000
_cell.length_b   1.000
_cell.length_c   1.000
_cell.angle_alpha   90.00
_cell.angle_beta   90.00
_cell.angle_gamma   90.00
#
_symmetry.space_group_name_H-M   'P 1'
#
loop_
_entity.id
_entity.type
_entity.pdbx_description
1 polymer ?
#
loop_
_entity_poly.entity_id
_entity_poly.type
_entity_poly.pdbx_seq_one_letter_code
_entity_poly.pdbx_strand_id
1 'polypeptide(L)' 'MPGRLSRVDLANIVAQRFPEAGIIVASGRLTSNEVDLPPRAEFFSKPYDFARIVARLQA' A
#
# COMPACT_ATOMS: atom_id res chain seq x y z
N MET A 1 11.16 3.59 4.38
CA MET A 1 12.20 2.56 4.29
C MET A 1 13.47 3.24 3.84
N PRO A 2 14.55 3.26 4.63
CA PRO A 2 15.87 3.59 4.11
C PRO A 2 16.32 2.44 3.19
N GLY A 3 16.70 2.75 1.95
CA GLY A 3 17.09 1.75 0.94
C GLY A 3 16.70 2.16 -0.47
N ARG A 4 17.18 1.41 -1.47
CA ARG A 4 16.96 1.69 -2.90
C ARG A 4 15.53 1.36 -3.38
N LEU A 5 14.82 0.52 -2.63
CA LEU A 5 13.48 0.05 -2.96
C LEU A 5 12.42 1.01 -2.42
N SER A 6 11.59 1.56 -3.29
CA SER A 6 10.43 2.35 -2.88
C SER A 6 9.38 1.43 -2.24
N ARG A 7 8.47 2.00 -1.47
CA ARG A 7 7.34 1.23 -0.88
C ARG A 7 6.38 0.73 -1.95
N VAL A 8 6.32 1.41 -3.09
CA VAL A 8 5.52 1.05 -4.26
C VAL A 8 6.17 -0.13 -4.97
N ASP A 9 7.48 -0.07 -5.16
CA ASP A 9 8.25 -1.16 -5.77
C ASP A 9 8.08 -2.43 -4.95
N LEU A 10 8.13 -2.32 -3.61
CA LEU A 10 7.89 -3.45 -2.72
C LEU A 10 6.46 -3.99 -2.87
N ALA A 11 5.45 -3.13 -2.94
CA ALA A 11 4.07 -3.57 -3.15
C ALA A 11 3.92 -4.35 -4.46
N ASN A 12 4.54 -3.88 -5.54
CA ASN A 12 4.54 -4.56 -6.83
C ASN A 12 5.26 -5.92 -6.77
N ILE A 13 6.41 -6.00 -6.11
CA ILE A 13 7.13 -7.27 -5.92
C ILE A 13 6.30 -8.27 -5.11
N VAL A 14 5.63 -7.81 -4.05
CA VAL A 14 4.75 -8.67 -3.25
C VAL A 14 3.57 -9.16 -4.07
N ALA A 15 2.91 -8.29 -4.85
CA ALA A 15 1.79 -8.68 -5.71
C ALA A 15 2.20 -9.68 -6.80
N GLN A 16 3.40 -9.53 -7.36
CA GLN A 16 3.93 -10.48 -8.35
C GLN A 16 4.18 -11.86 -7.72
N ARG A 17 4.73 -11.89 -6.50
CA ARG A 17 5.09 -13.14 -5.82
C ARG A 17 3.89 -13.82 -5.16
N PHE A 18 2.91 -13.04 -4.70
CA PHE A 18 1.70 -13.48 -4.03
C PHE A 18 0.48 -12.78 -4.65
N PRO A 19 -0.02 -13.26 -5.81
CA PRO A 19 -1.12 -12.60 -6.55
C PRO A 19 -2.40 -12.42 -5.75
N GLU A 20 -2.60 -13.28 -4.74
CA GLU A 20 -3.79 -13.27 -3.88
C GLU A 20 -3.67 -12.37 -2.64
N ALA A 21 -2.49 -11.80 -2.38
CA ALA A 21 -2.28 -10.97 -1.20
C ALA A 21 -3.04 -9.64 -1.29
N GLY A 22 -3.81 -9.30 -0.25
CA GLY A 22 -4.25 -7.92 -0.02
C GLY A 22 -3.09 -7.08 0.49
N ILE A 23 -2.87 -5.90 -0.09
CA ILE A 23 -1.72 -5.05 0.25
C ILE A 23 -2.22 -3.69 0.75
N ILE A 24 -1.71 -3.23 1.89
CA ILE A 24 -1.98 -1.89 2.42
C ILE A 24 -0.68 -1.10 2.42
N VAL A 25 -0.66 0.03 1.71
CA VAL A 25 0.50 0.93 1.65
C VAL A 25 0.20 2.19 2.46
N ALA A 26 0.87 2.38 3.60
CA ALA A 26 0.69 3.57 4.45
C ALA A 26 1.85 4.57 4.32
N SER A 27 1.57 5.85 4.03
CA SER A 27 2.59 6.90 3.80
C SER A 27 2.20 8.30 4.26
N GLY A 28 3.08 9.02 4.95
CA GLY A 28 2.87 10.46 5.22
C GLY A 28 3.58 11.41 4.24
N ARG A 29 4.32 10.89 3.26
CA ARG A 29 5.17 11.68 2.34
C ARG A 29 4.81 11.50 0.86
N LEU A 30 3.87 10.63 0.55
CA LEU A 30 3.43 10.37 -0.83
C LEU A 30 2.00 10.88 -0.96
N THR A 31 1.71 11.56 -2.05
CA THR A 31 0.34 11.89 -2.46
C THR A 31 -0.20 10.75 -3.31
N SER A 32 -1.43 10.30 -3.02
CA SER A 32 -2.07 9.13 -3.64
C SER A 32 -2.16 9.17 -5.17
N ASN A 33 -1.97 10.36 -5.78
CA ASN A 33 -2.10 10.57 -7.23
C ASN A 33 -0.89 10.16 -8.07
N GLU A 34 0.23 9.76 -7.46
CA GLU A 34 1.49 9.48 -8.19
C GLU A 34 1.97 8.03 -8.06
N VAL A 35 1.11 7.14 -7.56
CA VAL A 35 1.53 5.78 -7.21
C VAL A 35 0.81 4.75 -8.08
N ASP A 36 1.55 4.10 -8.97
CA ASP A 36 1.07 2.92 -9.69
C ASP A 36 1.03 1.71 -8.74
N LEU A 37 -0.13 1.51 -8.13
CA LEU A 37 -0.39 0.45 -7.17
C LEU A 37 -0.87 -0.81 -7.90
N PRO A 38 -0.46 -2.01 -7.43
CA PRO A 38 -0.99 -3.24 -7.99
C PRO A 38 -2.50 -3.38 -7.66
N PRO A 39 -3.26 -4.20 -8.43
CA PRO A 39 -4.73 -4.22 -8.38
C PRO A 39 -5.36 -4.47 -6.99
N ARG A 40 -4.68 -5.20 -6.10
CA ARG A 40 -5.15 -5.54 -4.75
C ARG A 40 -4.55 -4.66 -3.64
N ALA A 41 -3.85 -3.59 -4.03
CA ALA A 41 -3.28 -2.65 -3.09
C ALA A 41 -4.17 -1.43 -2.87
N GLU A 42 -4.23 -0.96 -1.63
CA GLU A 42 -4.85 0.32 -1.28
C GLU A 42 -3.86 1.20 -0.51
N PHE A 43 -3.87 2.50 -0.82
CA PHE A 43 -3.01 3.47 -0.19
C PHE A 43 -3.73 4.28 0.89
N PHE A 44 -3.05 4.44 2.03
CA PHE A 44 -3.50 5.22 3.16
C PHE A 44 -2.50 6.32 3.49
N SER A 45 -2.92 7.57 3.33
CA SER A 45 -2.09 8.71 3.73
C SER A 45 -2.00 8.77 5.26
N LYS A 46 -0.81 9.06 5.81
CA LYS A 46 -0.63 9.32 7.24
C LYS A 46 -0.86 10.82 7.53
N PRO A 47 -1.50 11.17 8.66
CA PRO A 47 -2.13 10.26 9.60
C PRO A 47 -3.36 9.58 8.97
N TYR A 48 -3.49 8.28 9.17
CA TYR A 48 -4.57 7.48 8.58
C TYR A 48 -5.72 7.30 9.57
N ASP A 49 -6.92 7.11 9.03
CA ASP A 49 -8.09 6.69 9.78
C ASP A 49 -7.99 5.19 10.10
N PHE A 50 -7.87 4.87 11.41
CA PHE A 50 -7.78 3.49 11.89
C PHE A 50 -9.04 2.67 11.56
N ALA A 51 -10.24 3.28 11.66
CA ALA A 51 -11.48 2.57 11.38
C ALA A 51 -11.53 2.16 9.91
N ARG A 52 -11.07 3.03 9.01
CA ARG A 52 -10.99 2.74 7.58
C ARG A 52 -10.00 1.60 7.26
N ILE A 53 -8.84 1.57 7.94
CA ILE A 53 -7.88 0.47 7.77
C ILE A 53 -8.46 -0.86 8.24
N VAL A 54 -9.11 -0.88 9.41
CA VAL A 54 -9.70 -2.11 9.96
C VAL A 54 -10.81 -2.63 9.05
N ALA A 55 -11.70 -1.76 8.57
CA ALA A 55 -12.74 -2.14 7.62
C ALA A 55 -12.15 -2.78 6.35
N ARG A 56 -11.01 -2.26 5.86
CA ARG A 56 -10.35 -2.82 4.68
C ARG A 56 -9.74 -4.20 4.91
N LEU A 57 -9.24 -4.48 6.11
CA LEU A 57 -8.70 -5.79 6.47
C LEU A 57 -9.76 -6.89 6.57
N GLN A 58 -11.01 -6.50 6.81
CA GLN A 58 -12.15 -7.42 6.98
C GLN A 58 -12.92 -7.69 5.67
N ALA A 59 -12.59 -6.98 4.59
CA ALA A 59 -13.22 -7.08 3.27
C ALA A 59 -12.41 -7.96 2.31
#